data_AF-A0A7C5VWD5-F1
#
_entry.id   AF-A0A7C5VWD5-F1
#
_cell.length_a   1.000
_cell.length_b   1.000
_cell.length_c   1.000
_cell.angle_alpha   90.00
_cell.angle_beta   90.00
_cell.angle_gamma   90.00
#
_symmetry.space_group_name_H-M   'P 1'
#
loop_
_entity.id
_entity.type
_entity.pdbx_description
1 polymer ?
#
loop_
_entity_poly.entity_id
_entity_poly.type
_entity_poly.pdbx_seq_one_letter_code
_entity_poly.pdbx_strand_id
1 'polypeptide(L)'
;MIYKGEKYIYIGFVKKAHGEKGKIILSPKRRFDPEVISRVFIKNEKGELEEFRLKLAKRYKNLFILKLSKIKSKDVALSFVSKDLYIKETDIPRKLKINIGIVPQFIEQVQSLPSDSEAIGFITKPRGLHGQVAALVERDKLHKLQQGANLYLQTEDGKLYKTQLKSFKKLKEGQRLYISLKLLHIDDVESAERLRKATIFI
;
A
#
# COMPACT_ATOMS: atom_id res chain seq x y z
N MET A 1 13.59 -3.49 -9.14
CA MET A 1 14.78 -2.63 -9.27
C MET A 1 14.74 -1.59 -8.17
N ILE A 2 15.87 -1.31 -7.52
CA ILE A 2 15.99 -0.17 -6.61
C ILE A 2 16.74 0.93 -7.37
N TYR A 3 16.19 2.15 -7.39
CA TYR A 3 16.79 3.30 -8.06
C TYR A 3 16.58 4.54 -7.20
N LYS A 4 17.67 5.25 -6.88
CA LYS A 4 17.67 6.43 -5.98
C LYS A 4 16.90 6.21 -4.67
N GLY A 5 17.09 5.04 -4.04
CA GLY A 5 16.44 4.67 -2.77
C GLY A 5 15.00 4.17 -2.90
N GLU A 6 14.43 4.15 -4.10
CA GLU A 6 13.02 3.77 -4.30
C GLU A 6 12.90 2.46 -5.10
N LYS A 7 11.89 1.66 -4.76
CA LYS A 7 11.64 0.37 -5.40
C LYS A 7 10.68 0.53 -6.58
N TYR A 8 11.17 0.13 -7.76
CA TYR A 8 10.45 0.11 -9.02
C TYR A 8 10.22 -1.32 -9.49
N ILE A 9 9.00 -1.59 -9.92
CA ILE A 9 8.51 -2.90 -10.33
C ILE A 9 8.37 -2.89 -11.84
N TYR A 10 9.02 -3.84 -12.49
CA TYR A 10 8.88 -4.08 -13.92
C TYR A 10 7.49 -4.63 -14.23
N ILE A 11 6.74 -3.95 -15.11
CA ILE A 11 5.37 -4.34 -15.46
C ILE A 11 5.23 -4.91 -16.86
N GLY A 12 6.22 -4.69 -17.73
CA GLY A 12 6.22 -5.16 -19.11
C GLY A 12 6.94 -4.18 -20.02
N PHE A 13 6.73 -4.31 -21.32
CA PHE A 13 7.41 -3.51 -22.34
C PHE A 13 6.44 -3.01 -23.40
N VAL A 14 6.81 -1.93 -24.09
CA VAL A 14 6.02 -1.41 -25.22
C VAL A 14 6.15 -2.36 -26.40
N LYS A 15 5.06 -3.02 -26.78
CA LYS A 15 5.02 -3.94 -27.91
C LYS A 15 4.97 -3.21 -29.25
N LYS A 16 4.15 -2.16 -29.36
CA LYS A 16 3.99 -1.36 -30.58
C LYS A 16 3.29 -0.03 -30.32
N ALA A 17 3.39 0.91 -31.26
CA ALA A 17 2.54 2.09 -31.32
C ALA A 17 1.08 1.73 -31.70
N HIS A 18 0.12 2.57 -31.32
CA HIS A 18 -1.30 2.38 -31.60
C HIS A 18 -1.98 3.68 -32.04
N GLY A 19 -2.44 3.71 -33.29
CA GLY A 19 -3.05 4.88 -33.92
C GLY A 19 -2.10 6.08 -34.02
N GLU A 20 -2.65 7.22 -34.45
CA GLU A 20 -1.84 8.42 -34.76
C GLU A 20 -1.60 9.32 -33.55
N LYS A 21 -2.45 9.23 -32.51
CA LYS A 21 -2.43 10.10 -31.33
C LYS A 21 -1.40 9.67 -30.28
N GLY A 22 -0.29 9.03 -30.66
CA GLY A 22 0.78 8.62 -29.76
C GLY A 22 0.33 7.74 -28.59
N LYS A 23 -0.57 6.78 -28.85
CA LYS A 23 -0.86 5.71 -27.88
C LYS A 23 0.13 4.57 -28.10
N ILE A 24 0.38 3.80 -27.05
CA ILE A 24 1.26 2.64 -27.06
C ILE A 24 0.51 1.41 -26.58
N ILE A 25 0.90 0.24 -27.09
CA ILE A 25 0.43 -1.05 -26.61
C ILE A 25 1.50 -1.64 -25.70
N LEU A 26 1.17 -1.84 -24.43
CA LEU A 26 1.98 -2.52 -23.44
C LEU A 26 1.66 -4.01 -23.46
N SER A 27 2.70 -4.83 -23.55
CA SER A 27 2.64 -6.26 -23.28
C SER A 27 3.00 -6.49 -21.80
N PRO A 28 2.03 -6.84 -20.95
CA PRO A 28 2.31 -7.02 -19.53
C PRO A 28 3.13 -8.29 -19.30
N LYS A 29 4.06 -8.20 -18.34
CA LYS A 29 4.81 -9.36 -17.81
C LYS A 29 4.39 -9.73 -16.40
N ARG A 30 3.52 -8.92 -15.79
CA ARG A 30 2.87 -9.18 -14.50
C ARG A 30 1.38 -8.93 -14.65
N ARG A 31 0.56 -9.63 -13.86
CA ARG A 31 -0.85 -9.27 -13.71
C ARG A 31 -0.90 -7.97 -12.93
N PHE A 32 -1.53 -6.93 -13.44
CA PHE A 32 -1.84 -5.72 -12.67
C PHE A 32 -3.06 -5.05 -13.30
N ASP A 33 -3.72 -4.20 -12.52
CA ASP A 33 -4.81 -3.37 -13.02
C ASP A 33 -4.22 -2.03 -13.49
N PRO A 34 -4.28 -1.71 -14.79
CA PRO A 34 -3.69 -0.48 -15.32
C PRO A 34 -4.50 0.77 -14.95
N GLU A 35 -5.76 0.63 -14.53
CA GLU A 35 -6.64 1.77 -14.23
C GLU A 35 -6.28 2.45 -12.91
N VAL A 36 -5.62 1.74 -11.99
CA VAL A 36 -5.21 2.29 -10.69
C VAL A 36 -3.85 2.99 -10.72
N ILE A 37 -3.13 2.94 -11.84
CA ILE A 37 -1.79 3.52 -11.96
C ILE A 37 -1.90 4.93 -12.55
N SER A 38 -1.35 5.93 -11.87
CA SER A 38 -1.38 7.32 -12.33
C SER A 38 -0.16 7.72 -13.17
N ARG A 39 0.94 6.99 -13.04
CA ARG A 39 2.21 7.27 -13.72
C ARG A 39 3.03 6.00 -13.93
N VAL A 40 3.85 6.02 -14.97
CA VAL A 40 4.82 4.96 -15.29
C VAL A 40 6.19 5.57 -15.52
N PHE A 41 7.22 4.74 -15.40
CA PHE A 41 8.61 5.13 -15.56
C PHE A 41 9.23 4.32 -16.70
N ILE A 42 9.96 5.00 -17.58
CA ILE A 42 10.66 4.37 -18.71
C ILE A 42 12.12 4.77 -18.64
N LYS A 43 13.02 3.81 -18.86
CA LYS A 43 14.46 4.06 -18.86
C LYS A 43 14.86 4.80 -20.15
N ASN A 44 15.46 5.97 -20.01
CA ASN A 44 16.00 6.75 -21.12
C ASN A 44 17.36 6.18 -21.59
N GLU A 45 17.94 6.78 -22.63
CA GLU A 45 19.23 6.35 -23.20
C GLU A 45 20.41 6.52 -22.24
N LYS A 46 20.32 7.49 -21.32
CA LYS A 46 21.30 7.71 -20.25
C LYS A 46 21.15 6.73 -19.09
N GLY A 47 20.19 5.81 -19.18
CA GLY A 47 19.89 4.82 -18.16
C GLY A 47 19.10 5.33 -16.97
N GLU A 48 18.60 6.56 -17.02
CA GLU A 48 17.78 7.14 -15.96
C GLU A 48 16.29 6.80 -16.17
N LEU A 49 15.56 6.64 -15.07
CA LEU A 49 14.11 6.52 -15.12
C LEU A 49 13.46 7.89 -15.31
N GLU A 50 12.77 8.05 -16.43
CA GLU A 50 11.96 9.22 -16.73
C GLU A 50 10.48 8.95 -16.39
N GLU A 51 9.84 9.89 -15.70
CA GLU A 51 8.41 9.81 -15.35
C GLU A 51 7.50 10.22 -16.52
N PHE A 52 6.46 9.43 -16.73
CA PHE A 52 5.36 9.67 -17.66
C PHE A 52 4.01 9.54 -16.96
N ARG A 53 3.26 10.64 -16.90
CA ARG A 53 1.89 10.62 -16.37
C ARG A 53 0.98 9.84 -17.32
N LEU A 54 0.21 8.91 -16.76
CA LEU A 54 -0.78 8.12 -17.48
C LEU A 54 -2.05 8.97 -17.66
N LYS A 55 -2.42 9.22 -18.92
CA LYS A 55 -3.65 9.95 -19.28
C LYS A 55 -4.81 9.01 -19.56
N LEU A 56 -4.51 7.81 -20.04
CA LEU A 56 -5.50 6.77 -20.31
C LEU A 56 -4.81 5.41 -20.24
N ALA A 57 -5.48 4.46 -19.59
CA ALA A 57 -5.15 3.05 -19.59
C ALA A 57 -6.42 2.27 -19.93
N LYS A 58 -6.36 1.41 -20.94
CA LYS A 58 -7.48 0.54 -21.30
C LYS A 58 -7.01 -0.87 -21.55
N ARG A 59 -7.69 -1.85 -20.96
CA ARG A 59 -7.45 -3.26 -21.24
C ARG A 59 -7.97 -3.65 -22.62
N TYR A 60 -7.15 -4.38 -23.37
CA TYR A 60 -7.49 -4.92 -24.68
C TYR A 60 -6.97 -6.36 -24.80
N LYS A 61 -7.85 -7.33 -24.57
CA LYS A 61 -7.48 -8.75 -24.43
C LYS A 61 -6.41 -8.93 -23.34
N ASN A 62 -5.26 -9.50 -23.70
CA ASN A 62 -4.10 -9.69 -22.80
C ASN A 62 -3.08 -8.54 -22.87
N LEU A 63 -3.44 -7.41 -23.49
CA LEU A 63 -2.60 -6.25 -23.67
C LEU A 63 -3.25 -5.01 -23.05
N PHE A 64 -2.47 -3.94 -22.91
CA PHE A 64 -2.95 -2.65 -22.44
C PHE A 64 -2.66 -1.56 -23.47
N ILE A 65 -3.66 -0.72 -23.75
CA ILE A 65 -3.48 0.50 -24.55
C ILE A 65 -3.28 1.65 -23.57
N LEU A 66 -2.12 2.32 -23.66
CA LEU A 66 -1.75 3.42 -22.79
C LEU A 66 -1.61 4.72 -23.58
N LYS A 67 -2.00 5.84 -22.96
CA LYS A 67 -1.68 7.19 -23.41
C LYS A 67 -0.86 7.89 -22.35
N LEU A 68 0.36 8.29 -22.70
CA LEU A 68 1.30 8.95 -21.80
C LEU A 68 1.38 10.46 -22.10
N SER A 69 1.70 11.28 -21.10
CA SER A 69 1.67 12.75 -21.22
C SER A 69 2.63 13.31 -22.27
N LYS A 70 3.83 12.72 -22.40
CA LYS A 70 4.92 13.16 -23.29
C LYS A 70 4.90 12.50 -24.68
N ILE A 71 4.21 11.38 -24.84
CA ILE A 71 4.11 10.68 -26.13
C ILE A 71 2.90 11.24 -26.88
N LYS A 72 3.10 12.22 -27.76
CA LYS A 72 1.99 12.96 -28.40
C LYS A 72 1.65 12.50 -29.83
N SER A 73 2.61 11.94 -30.56
CA SER A 73 2.44 11.47 -31.94
C SER A 73 2.84 9.99 -32.09
N LYS A 74 2.50 9.41 -33.24
CA LYS A 74 2.90 8.05 -33.62
C LYS A 74 4.42 7.90 -33.70
N ASP A 75 5.13 8.85 -34.30
CA ASP A 75 6.60 8.77 -34.43
C ASP A 75 7.28 8.76 -33.07
N VAL A 76 6.81 9.60 -32.15
CA VAL A 76 7.28 9.55 -30.77
C VAL A 76 6.92 8.20 -30.15
N ALA A 77 5.70 7.69 -30.33
CA ALA A 77 5.33 6.37 -29.80
C ALA A 77 6.19 5.22 -30.36
N LEU A 78 6.67 5.33 -31.60
CA LEU A 78 7.55 4.35 -32.23
C LEU A 78 8.94 4.31 -31.58
N SER A 79 9.50 5.45 -31.15
CA SER A 79 10.79 5.48 -30.45
C SER A 79 10.75 4.80 -29.06
N PHE A 80 9.55 4.61 -28.51
CA PHE A 80 9.34 3.88 -27.26
C PHE A 80 9.11 2.38 -27.44
N VAL A 81 9.01 1.86 -28.67
CA VAL A 81 8.84 0.42 -28.90
C VAL A 81 10.02 -0.36 -28.31
N SER A 82 9.72 -1.50 -27.71
CA SER A 82 10.64 -2.36 -26.96
C SER A 82 11.23 -1.76 -25.69
N LYS A 83 10.85 -0.54 -25.29
CA LYS A 83 11.27 0.02 -24.00
C LYS A 83 10.51 -0.64 -22.85
N ASP A 84 11.22 -0.87 -21.75
CA ASP A 84 10.66 -1.40 -20.51
C ASP A 84 9.89 -0.34 -19.74
N LEU A 85 8.76 -0.75 -19.16
CA LEU A 85 7.92 0.06 -18.30
C LEU A 85 8.01 -0.43 -16.85
N TYR A 86 8.11 0.54 -15.95
CA TYR A 86 8.16 0.33 -14.52
C TYR A 86 7.09 1.15 -13.82
N ILE A 87 6.67 0.68 -12.65
CA ILE A 87 5.85 1.45 -11.71
C ILE A 87 6.54 1.48 -10.36
N LYS A 88 6.37 2.58 -9.64
CA LYS A 88 6.91 2.69 -8.28
C LYS A 88 6.05 1.85 -7.33
N GLU A 89 6.67 1.09 -6.45
CA GLU A 89 5.96 0.20 -5.51
C GLU A 89 5.00 0.94 -4.58
N THR A 90 5.30 2.20 -4.26
CA THR A 90 4.44 3.06 -3.44
C THR A 90 3.17 3.49 -4.18
N ASP A 91 3.18 3.50 -5.52
CA ASP A 91 2.03 3.91 -6.33
C ASP A 91 1.00 2.77 -6.48
N ILE A 92 1.35 1.55 -6.08
CA ILE A 92 0.47 0.38 -6.19
C ILE A 92 -0.45 0.32 -4.97
N PRO A 93 -1.78 0.33 -5.16
CA PRO A 93 -2.71 0.11 -4.06
C PRO A 93 -2.43 -1.21 -3.35
N ARG A 94 -2.52 -1.23 -2.01
CA ARG A 94 -2.22 -2.42 -1.20
C ARG A 94 -2.95 -3.69 -1.65
N LYS A 95 -4.23 -3.58 -2.01
CA LYS A 95 -5.04 -4.69 -2.55
C LYS A 95 -4.41 -5.33 -3.80
N LEU A 96 -3.73 -4.55 -4.62
CA LEU A 96 -3.06 -5.02 -5.83
C LEU A 96 -1.63 -5.51 -5.58
N LYS A 97 -0.97 -5.07 -4.49
CA LYS A 97 0.33 -5.61 -4.08
C LYS A 97 0.27 -7.13 -3.91
N ILE A 98 -0.78 -7.62 -3.24
CA ILE A 98 -1.02 -9.06 -3.04
C ILE A 98 -1.10 -9.79 -4.39
N ASN A 99 -1.88 -9.26 -5.34
CA ASN A 99 -2.06 -9.87 -6.68
C ASN A 99 -0.78 -9.92 -7.53
N ILE A 100 0.20 -9.08 -7.25
CA ILE A 100 1.49 -9.03 -7.97
C ILE A 100 2.62 -9.73 -7.21
N GLY A 101 2.29 -10.49 -6.16
CA GLY A 101 3.24 -11.22 -5.32
C GLY A 101 4.05 -10.32 -4.38
N ILE A 102 3.59 -9.09 -4.15
CA ILE A 102 4.17 -8.18 -3.16
C ILE A 102 3.32 -8.28 -1.90
N VAL A 103 3.81 -9.01 -0.91
CA VAL A 103 3.20 -9.00 0.42
C VAL A 103 3.37 -7.56 0.94
N PRO A 104 2.30 -6.76 1.10
CA PRO A 104 2.44 -5.47 1.74
C PRO A 104 3.11 -5.73 3.09
N GLN A 105 4.15 -4.95 3.43
CA GLN A 105 4.72 -5.04 4.77
C GLN A 105 3.56 -4.96 5.77
N PHE A 106 3.40 -6.05 6.51
CA PHE A 106 2.62 -6.06 7.74
C PHE A 106 3.23 -5.03 8.69
N ILE A 107 2.68 -4.88 9.87
CA ILE A 107 3.27 -3.99 10.86
C ILE A 107 4.74 -4.39 11.10
N GLU A 108 5.63 -3.41 11.23
CA GLU A 108 7.04 -3.62 11.56
C GLU A 108 7.15 -4.45 12.85
N GLN A 109 7.81 -5.61 12.76
CA GLN A 109 8.10 -6.41 13.94
C GLN A 109 9.31 -5.81 14.68
N VAL A 110 9.18 -5.61 15.99
CA VAL A 110 10.23 -5.06 16.85
C VAL A 110 10.68 -6.09 17.88
N GLN A 111 11.89 -5.94 18.41
CA GLN A 111 12.48 -6.90 19.34
C GLN A 111 12.07 -6.68 20.80
N SER A 112 11.76 -5.44 21.17
CA SER A 112 11.42 -5.08 22.55
C SER A 112 10.45 -3.90 22.60
N LEU A 113 9.73 -3.81 23.71
CA LEU A 113 8.95 -2.63 24.08
C LEU A 113 9.88 -1.52 24.61
N PRO A 114 9.52 -0.24 24.44
CA PRO A 114 10.15 0.85 25.19
C PRO A 114 10.01 0.64 26.70
N SER A 115 11.03 1.05 27.46
CA SER A 115 11.09 0.85 28.91
C SER A 115 9.96 1.56 29.68
N ASP A 116 9.41 2.62 29.11
CA ASP A 116 8.34 3.46 29.63
C ASP A 116 6.95 3.08 29.10
N SER A 117 6.86 2.00 28.30
CA SER A 117 5.60 1.59 27.70
C SER A 117 4.62 1.00 28.72
N GLU A 118 3.35 1.31 28.51
CA GLU A 118 2.27 0.91 29.40
C GLU A 118 1.20 0.13 28.63
N ALA A 119 0.73 -0.99 29.18
CA ALA A 119 -0.42 -1.69 28.63
C ALA A 119 -1.70 -0.87 28.85
N ILE A 120 -2.39 -0.52 27.76
CA ILE A 120 -3.62 0.31 27.80
C ILE A 120 -4.89 -0.48 27.51
N GLY A 121 -4.77 -1.67 26.94
CA GLY A 121 -5.91 -2.46 26.52
C GLY A 121 -5.54 -3.62 25.60
N PHE A 122 -6.52 -4.18 24.91
CA PHE A 122 -6.30 -5.27 23.96
C PHE A 122 -7.30 -5.25 22.82
N ILE A 123 -6.88 -5.81 21.69
CA ILE A 123 -7.71 -5.95 20.49
C ILE A 123 -8.66 -7.15 20.66
N THR A 124 -9.94 -6.96 20.36
CA THR A 124 -10.97 -8.00 20.52
C THR A 124 -11.26 -8.75 19.23
N LYS A 125 -11.46 -8.02 18.12
CA LYS A 125 -11.78 -8.55 16.79
C LYS A 125 -11.57 -7.50 15.70
N PRO A 126 -11.43 -7.89 14.43
CA PRO A 126 -11.54 -6.98 13.31
C PRO A 126 -12.90 -6.29 13.27
N ARG A 127 -12.90 -5.14 12.61
CA ARG A 127 -14.09 -4.31 12.44
C ARG A 127 -14.12 -3.71 11.04
N GLY A 128 -15.26 -3.91 10.37
CA GLY A 128 -15.49 -3.39 9.01
C GLY A 128 -14.58 -4.02 7.96
N LEU A 129 -14.71 -3.56 6.72
CA LEU A 129 -13.99 -4.13 5.56
C LEU A 129 -12.62 -3.47 5.30
N HIS A 130 -12.23 -2.49 6.11
CA HIS A 130 -11.05 -1.64 5.89
C HIS A 130 -9.94 -1.86 6.94
N GLY A 131 -9.88 -3.06 7.53
CA GLY A 131 -8.82 -3.41 8.49
C GLY A 131 -8.84 -2.60 9.79
N GLN A 132 -9.99 -2.07 10.21
CA GLN A 132 -10.07 -1.50 11.56
C GLN A 132 -10.12 -2.63 12.58
N VAL A 133 -9.73 -2.34 13.81
CA VAL A 133 -9.81 -3.30 14.93
C VAL A 133 -10.68 -2.72 16.03
N ALA A 134 -11.49 -3.54 16.67
CA ALA A 134 -12.18 -3.18 17.89
C ALA A 134 -11.30 -3.51 19.09
N ALA A 135 -11.16 -2.59 20.03
CA ALA A 135 -10.35 -2.75 21.22
C ALA A 135 -11.14 -2.43 22.49
N LEU A 136 -10.77 -3.09 23.58
CA LEU A 136 -11.15 -2.70 24.94
C LEU A 136 -9.98 -1.95 25.55
N VAL A 137 -10.21 -0.71 25.96
CA VAL A 137 -9.20 0.17 26.54
C VAL A 137 -9.66 0.65 27.91
N GLU A 138 -8.72 0.77 28.83
CA GLU A 138 -8.97 1.29 30.18
C GLU A 138 -9.35 2.77 30.12
N ARG A 139 -10.37 3.16 30.88
CA ARG A 139 -11.02 4.47 30.72
C ARG A 139 -10.09 5.64 31.03
N ASP A 140 -9.29 5.48 32.08
CA ASP A 140 -8.26 6.41 32.54
C ASP A 140 -7.11 6.55 31.52
N LYS A 141 -6.86 5.54 30.68
CA LYS A 141 -5.78 5.54 29.68
C LYS A 141 -6.18 6.09 28.31
N LEU A 142 -7.47 6.41 28.10
CA LEU A 142 -7.98 6.90 26.81
C LEU A 142 -7.27 8.17 26.33
N HIS A 143 -6.87 9.07 27.25
CA HIS A 143 -6.23 10.34 26.91
C HIS A 143 -4.87 10.18 26.19
N LYS A 144 -4.25 9.01 26.31
CA LYS A 144 -3.00 8.66 25.63
C LYS A 144 -3.23 8.33 24.15
N LEU A 145 -4.44 7.92 23.76
CA LEU A 145 -4.79 7.63 22.38
C LEU A 145 -5.01 8.91 21.58
N GLN A 146 -3.92 9.49 21.09
CA GLN A 146 -3.95 10.64 20.19
C GLN A 146 -3.63 10.21 18.75
N GLN A 147 -4.19 10.91 17.77
CA GLN A 147 -3.85 10.67 16.37
C GLN A 147 -2.34 10.85 16.16
N GLY A 148 -1.70 9.87 15.54
CA GLY A 148 -0.24 9.80 15.35
C GLY A 148 0.52 9.11 16.48
N ALA A 149 -0.12 8.75 17.60
CA ALA A 149 0.53 8.03 18.68
C ALA A 149 1.15 6.71 18.21
N ASN A 150 2.38 6.43 18.63
CA ASN A 150 3.02 5.14 18.40
C ASN A 150 2.35 4.10 19.30
N LEU A 151 1.99 2.97 18.74
CA LEU A 151 1.41 1.85 19.46
C LEU A 151 2.27 0.62 19.25
N TYR A 152 2.47 -0.13 20.33
CA TYR A 152 3.12 -1.43 20.28
C TYR A 152 2.08 -2.51 20.54
N LEU A 153 2.04 -3.52 19.70
CA LEU A 153 1.06 -4.59 19.74
C LEU A 153 1.78 -5.89 20.04
N GLN A 154 1.45 -6.53 21.15
CA GLN A 154 1.99 -7.85 21.50
C GLN A 154 0.94 -8.92 21.27
N THR A 155 1.19 -9.85 20.36
CA THR A 155 0.29 -10.99 20.11
C THR A 155 0.45 -12.08 21.18
N GLU A 156 -0.51 -13.02 21.25
CA GLU A 156 -0.49 -14.13 22.24
C GLU A 156 0.79 -15.00 22.13
N ASP A 157 1.38 -15.10 20.92
CA ASP A 157 2.65 -15.81 20.67
C ASP A 157 3.89 -14.96 21.00
N GLY A 158 3.73 -13.81 21.65
CA GLY A 158 4.82 -12.95 22.12
C GLY A 158 5.45 -12.06 21.06
N LYS A 159 4.99 -12.10 19.80
CA LYS A 159 5.52 -11.21 18.75
C LYS A 159 5.09 -9.77 19.01
N LEU A 160 6.05 -8.86 18.86
CA LEU A 160 5.85 -7.43 19.05
C LEU A 160 5.85 -6.69 17.72
N TYR A 161 4.87 -5.82 17.55
CA TYR A 161 4.71 -5.03 16.33
C TYR A 161 4.57 -3.54 16.66
N LYS A 162 5.18 -2.66 15.87
CA LYS A 162 5.11 -1.20 16.05
C LYS A 162 4.29 -0.54 14.95
N THR A 163 3.22 0.16 15.33
CA THR A 163 2.36 0.90 14.40
C THR A 163 2.04 2.30 14.94
N GLN A 164 1.21 3.05 14.21
CA GLN A 164 0.70 4.35 14.60
C GLN A 164 -0.82 4.39 14.56
N LEU A 165 -1.42 5.14 15.48
CA LEU A 165 -2.86 5.37 15.49
C LEU A 165 -3.25 6.40 14.41
N LYS A 166 -4.04 6.01 13.41
CA LYS A 166 -4.60 6.97 12.44
C LYS A 166 -5.79 7.73 13.03
N SER A 167 -6.68 7.02 13.68
CA SER A 167 -7.85 7.58 14.37
C SER A 167 -8.49 6.53 15.25
N PHE A 168 -9.34 6.97 16.18
CA PHE A 168 -10.21 6.08 16.92
C PHE A 168 -11.63 6.64 17.03
N LYS A 169 -12.60 5.74 17.27
CA LYS A 169 -13.99 6.09 17.51
C LYS A 169 -14.51 5.32 18.73
N LYS A 170 -15.12 6.00 19.69
CA LYS A 170 -15.82 5.35 20.80
C LYS A 170 -17.07 4.62 20.29
N LEU A 171 -17.32 3.43 20.82
CA LEU A 171 -18.43 2.57 20.39
C LEU A 171 -19.44 2.34 21.51
N LYS A 172 -18.95 2.06 22.74
CA LYS A 172 -19.77 1.86 23.93
C LYS A 172 -18.98 2.26 25.16
N GLU A 173 -19.65 2.89 26.12
CA GLU A 173 -19.05 3.33 27.39
C GLU A 173 -19.50 2.40 28.55
N GLY A 174 -18.56 2.10 29.44
CA GLY A 174 -18.66 1.20 30.59
C GLY A 174 -17.37 1.30 31.44
N GLN A 175 -17.10 0.36 32.36
CA GLN A 175 -15.82 0.34 33.10
C GLN A 175 -14.60 0.19 32.17
N ARG A 176 -14.75 -0.54 31.08
CA ARG A 176 -13.82 -0.55 29.94
C ARG A 176 -14.47 0.12 28.75
N LEU A 177 -13.71 0.93 28.02
CA LEU A 177 -14.19 1.61 26.83
C LEU A 177 -14.02 0.70 25.62
N TYR A 178 -15.13 0.43 24.94
CA TYR A 178 -15.09 -0.27 23.66
C TYR A 178 -14.88 0.75 22.56
N ILE A 179 -13.78 0.64 21.84
CA ILE A 179 -13.37 1.60 20.80
C ILE A 179 -13.05 0.89 19.48
N SER A 180 -13.18 1.62 18.40
CA SER A 180 -12.70 1.25 17.07
C SER A 180 -11.39 1.97 16.81
N LEU A 181 -10.31 1.24 16.57
CA LEU A 181 -9.00 1.79 16.21
C LEU A 181 -8.76 1.62 14.71
N LYS A 182 -8.30 2.68 14.06
CA LYS A 182 -7.73 2.63 12.71
C LYS A 182 -6.23 2.73 12.84
N LEU A 183 -5.52 1.67 12.50
CA LEU A 183 -4.08 1.58 12.65
C LEU A 183 -3.38 1.87 11.32
N LEU A 184 -2.18 2.44 11.38
CA LEU A 184 -1.31 2.52 10.23
C LEU A 184 -0.92 1.10 9.83
N HIS A 185 -0.76 0.91 8.52
CA HIS A 185 -0.39 -0.36 7.92
C HIS A 185 -1.38 -1.54 8.06
N ILE A 186 -2.54 -1.38 8.70
CA ILE A 186 -3.65 -2.36 8.66
C ILE A 186 -4.79 -1.79 7.79
N ASP A 187 -5.02 -2.36 6.61
CA ASP A 187 -6.07 -1.91 5.68
C ASP A 187 -6.99 -3.05 5.19
N ASP A 188 -6.80 -4.28 5.70
CA ASP A 188 -7.57 -5.47 5.33
C ASP A 188 -7.92 -6.31 6.58
N VAL A 189 -8.93 -7.16 6.41
CA VAL A 189 -9.51 -7.96 7.51
C VAL A 189 -8.57 -9.05 7.98
N GLU A 190 -7.80 -9.66 7.08
CA GLU A 190 -6.87 -10.75 7.41
C GLU A 190 -5.74 -10.24 8.33
N SER A 191 -5.14 -9.10 7.98
CA SER A 191 -4.15 -8.42 8.80
C SER A 191 -4.71 -7.99 10.16
N ALA A 192 -5.97 -7.55 10.20
CA ALA A 192 -6.64 -7.22 11.45
C ALA A 192 -6.91 -8.47 12.32
N GLU A 193 -7.25 -9.61 11.70
CA GLU A 193 -7.51 -10.87 12.42
C GLU A 193 -6.23 -11.42 13.05
N ARG A 194 -5.07 -11.22 12.40
CA ARG A 194 -3.75 -11.56 12.97
C ARG A 194 -3.43 -10.82 14.27
N LEU A 195 -4.06 -9.67 14.50
CA LEU A 195 -3.89 -8.86 15.71
C LEU A 195 -4.95 -9.14 16.77
N ARG A 196 -5.81 -10.13 16.54
CA ARG A 196 -6.85 -10.49 17.51
C ARG A 196 -6.21 -10.89 18.83
N LYS A 197 -6.78 -10.36 19.93
CA LYS A 197 -6.27 -10.48 21.31
C LYS A 197 -4.89 -9.87 21.57
N ALA A 198 -4.30 -9.15 20.61
CA ALA A 198 -3.04 -8.48 20.87
C ALA A 198 -3.22 -7.41 21.96
N THR A 199 -2.31 -7.41 22.94
CA THR A 199 -2.22 -6.38 23.96
C THR A 199 -1.65 -5.12 23.34
N ILE A 200 -2.25 -3.98 23.67
CA ILE A 200 -1.86 -2.66 23.16
C ILE A 200 -1.04 -1.97 24.24
N PHE A 201 0.15 -1.54 23.87
CA PHE A 201 1.03 -0.69 24.64
C PHE A 201 1.19 0.67 23.94
N ILE A 202 1.41 1.71 24.73
CA ILE A 202 1.74 3.07 24.26
C ILE A 202 2.98 3.58 24.97
#